data_AF-A0A484AMX4-F1
#
_entry.id   AF-A0A484AMX4-F1
#
_cell.length_a   1.000
_cell.length_b   1.000
_cell.length_c   1.000
_cell.angle_alpha   90.00
_cell.angle_beta   90.00
_cell.angle_gamma   90.00
#
_symmetry.space_group_name_H-M   'P 1'
#
loop_
_entity.id
_entity.type
_entity.pdbx_description
1 polymer ?
#
loop_
_entity_poly.entity_id
_entity_poly.type
_entity_poly.pdbx_seq_one_letter_code
_entity_poly.pdbx_strand_id
1 'polypeptide(L)'
;MVKIQPKALPNGLVFSAPGMPDLELDFRHLESPSKDVRTSVWGVAIDVMLCGSRFDKWFSQFILKEDSGLKLVYYPYPGPVRATNPRLRHMPYIKQADS
;
A
#
# COMPACT_ATOMS: atom_id res chain seq x y z
N MET A 1 -1.45 14.99 13.46
CA MET A 1 -0.52 15.56 12.45
C MET A 1 0.12 14.41 11.69
N VAL A 2 0.00 14.37 10.36
CA VAL A 2 0.61 13.32 9.53
C VAL A 2 2.11 13.58 9.43
N LYS A 3 2.94 12.61 9.84
CA LYS A 3 4.40 12.78 9.89
C LYS A 3 5.15 12.34 8.62
N ILE A 4 4.54 11.49 7.81
CA ILE A 4 5.06 11.07 6.50
C ILE A 4 4.38 11.93 5.44
N GLN A 5 5.14 12.69 4.68
CA GLN A 5 4.64 13.61 3.68
C GLN A 5 4.95 13.06 2.28
N PRO A 6 3.93 12.55 1.55
CA PRO A 6 4.11 12.19 0.16
C PRO A 6 4.03 13.45 -0.72
N LYS A 7 4.94 13.55 -1.69
CA LYS A 7 4.92 14.55 -2.76
C LYS A 7 4.82 13.83 -4.10
N ALA A 8 3.83 14.21 -4.91
CA ALA A 8 3.68 13.70 -6.26
C ALA A 8 4.80 14.19 -7.19
N LEU A 9 5.38 13.26 -7.93
CA LEU A 9 6.22 13.50 -9.09
C LEU A 9 5.47 13.10 -10.37
N PRO A 10 5.92 13.50 -11.56
CA PRO A 10 5.27 13.12 -12.82
C PRO A 10 5.06 11.60 -12.99
N ASN A 11 6.00 10.79 -12.50
CA ASN A 11 5.97 9.32 -12.62
C ASN A 11 6.21 8.63 -11.28
N GLY A 12 5.84 9.25 -10.16
CA GLY A 12 6.21 8.67 -8.87
C GLY A 12 5.80 9.47 -7.65
N LEU A 13 6.37 9.09 -6.52
CA LEU A 13 6.21 9.75 -5.23
C LEU A 13 7.57 9.94 -4.56
N VAL A 14 7.71 11.03 -3.82
CA VAL A 14 8.76 11.17 -2.81
C VAL A 14 8.10 11.15 -1.44
N PHE A 15 8.56 10.29 -0.55
CA PHE A 15 8.17 10.27 0.85
C PHE A 15 9.24 10.98 1.68
N SER A 16 8.81 11.96 2.46
CA SER A 16 9.67 12.68 3.41
C SER A 16 9.14 12.51 4.83
N ALA A 17 10.04 12.33 5.80
CA ALA A 17 9.68 12.29 7.21
C ALA A 17 10.82 12.81 8.10
N PRO A 18 10.53 13.40 9.28
CA PRO A 18 11.57 13.93 10.16
C PRO A 18 12.62 12.87 10.55
N GLY A 19 13.89 13.18 10.31
CA GLY A 19 15.02 12.29 10.65
C GLY A 19 15.20 11.10 9.72
N MET A 20 14.47 11.04 8.61
CA MET A 20 14.62 10.02 7.58
C MET A 20 15.12 10.66 6.28
N PRO A 21 15.94 9.95 5.48
CA PRO A 21 16.24 10.40 4.12
C PRO A 21 14.98 10.37 3.27
N ASP A 22 14.90 11.26 2.27
CA ASP A 22 13.83 11.22 1.28
C ASP A 22 13.85 9.89 0.52
N LEU A 23 12.66 9.32 0.32
CA LEU A 23 12.48 8.03 -0.34
C LEU A 23 11.68 8.21 -1.62
N GLU A 24 12.33 8.02 -2.76
CA GLU A 24 11.69 8.10 -4.07
C GLU A 24 11.13 6.74 -4.51
N LEU A 25 9.92 6.77 -5.07
CA LEU A 25 9.22 5.66 -5.71
C LEU A 25 8.92 6.05 -7.16
N ASP A 26 9.64 5.46 -8.11
CA ASP A 26 9.39 5.61 -9.56
C ASP A 26 8.47 4.48 -10.05
N PHE A 27 7.30 4.84 -10.57
CA PHE A 27 6.31 3.88 -11.07
C PHE A 27 6.77 3.14 -12.33
N ARG A 28 7.76 3.67 -13.06
CA ARG A 28 8.32 3.01 -14.25
C ARG A 28 9.28 1.88 -13.90
N HIS A 29 9.86 1.94 -12.69
CA HIS A 29 10.93 1.05 -12.24
C HIS A 29 10.61 0.51 -10.85
N LEU A 30 9.41 -0.05 -10.69
CA LEU A 30 9.05 -0.73 -9.47
C LEU A 30 9.97 -1.95 -9.29
N GLU A 31 10.68 -2.02 -8.18
CA GLU A 31 11.54 -3.15 -7.79
C GLU A 31 10.70 -4.39 -7.39
N SER A 32 9.43 -4.44 -7.80
CA SER A 32 8.48 -5.46 -7.40
C SER A 32 8.93 -6.82 -7.93
N PRO A 33 9.14 -7.81 -7.05
CA PRO A 33 9.14 -9.20 -7.48
C PRO A 33 7.83 -9.47 -8.22
N SER A 34 7.85 -10.26 -9.30
CA SER A 34 6.66 -10.66 -10.06
C SER A 34 5.72 -11.60 -9.28
N LYS A 35 5.67 -11.47 -7.95
CA LYS A 35 4.95 -12.34 -7.04
C LYS A 35 3.91 -11.54 -6.27
N ASP A 36 2.66 -11.92 -6.46
CA ASP A 36 1.55 -11.41 -5.69
C ASP A 36 1.68 -11.83 -4.22
N VAL A 37 1.31 -10.90 -3.34
CA VAL A 37 1.19 -11.13 -1.91
C VAL A 37 -0.26 -11.01 -1.52
N ARG A 38 -0.77 -12.04 -0.85
CA ARG A 38 -2.11 -12.03 -0.30
C ARG A 38 -2.11 -11.31 1.04
N THR A 39 -2.93 -10.29 1.15
CA THR A 39 -3.17 -9.55 2.40
C THR A 39 -4.67 -9.40 2.63
N SER A 40 -5.07 -8.64 3.66
CA SER A 40 -6.47 -8.29 3.85
C SER A 40 -6.66 -6.83 4.23
N VAL A 41 -7.74 -6.25 3.70
CA VAL A 41 -8.24 -4.94 4.13
C VAL A 41 -9.60 -5.17 4.76
N TRP A 42 -9.71 -4.84 6.05
CA TRP A 42 -10.92 -5.10 6.85
C TRP A 42 -11.42 -6.54 6.76
N GLY A 43 -10.52 -7.53 6.79
CA GLY A 43 -10.86 -8.96 6.74
C GLY A 43 -11.26 -9.48 5.35
N VAL A 44 -11.24 -8.65 4.32
CA VAL A 44 -11.40 -9.07 2.92
C VAL A 44 -10.02 -9.34 2.34
N ALA A 45 -9.81 -10.57 1.86
CA ALA A 45 -8.56 -10.92 1.19
C ALA A 45 -8.39 -10.15 -0.12
N ILE A 46 -7.19 -9.67 -0.38
CA ILE A 46 -6.82 -8.96 -1.60
C ILE A 46 -5.39 -9.32 -1.99
N ASP A 47 -5.15 -9.47 -3.28
CA ASP A 47 -3.82 -9.68 -3.84
C ASP A 47 -3.22 -8.33 -4.23
N VAL A 48 -1.95 -8.15 -3.88
CA VAL A 48 -1.19 -6.91 -4.06
C VAL A 48 0.24 -7.22 -4.47
N MET A 49 0.93 -6.25 -5.05
CA MET A 49 2.35 -6.36 -5.39
C MET A 49 3.22 -5.60 -4.39
N LEU A 50 4.39 -6.14 -4.08
CA LEU A 50 5.38 -5.49 -3.21
C LEU A 50 6.07 -4.34 -3.96
N CYS A 51 6.35 -3.23 -3.29
CA CYS A 51 7.12 -2.13 -3.88
C CYS A 51 8.65 -2.35 -3.82
N GLY A 52 9.13 -3.23 -2.93
CA GLY A 52 10.55 -3.55 -2.75
C GLY A 52 11.05 -3.36 -1.33
N SER A 53 12.11 -4.08 -0.96
CA SER A 53 12.62 -4.12 0.43
C SER A 53 13.15 -2.77 0.93
N ARG A 54 13.62 -1.90 0.03
CA ARG A 54 14.01 -0.52 0.33
C ARG A 54 12.88 0.23 1.03
N PHE A 55 11.66 0.08 0.50
CA PHE A 55 10.48 0.76 1.02
C PHE A 55 10.04 0.12 2.34
N ASP A 56 9.98 -1.21 2.38
CA ASP A 56 9.63 -1.99 3.59
C ASP A 56 10.48 -1.55 4.80
N LYS A 57 11.81 -1.47 4.62
CA LYS A 57 12.75 -1.04 5.65
C LYS A 57 12.50 0.40 6.09
N TRP A 58 12.37 1.35 5.15
CA TRP A 58 12.17 2.76 5.47
C TRP A 58 10.90 3.00 6.31
N PHE A 59 9.78 2.38 5.92
CA PHE A 59 8.52 2.50 6.66
C PHE A 59 8.58 1.81 8.02
N SER A 60 9.21 0.63 8.10
CA SER A 60 9.39 -0.08 9.38
C SER A 60 10.23 0.74 10.36
N GLN A 61 11.35 1.31 9.91
CA GLN A 61 12.24 2.12 10.74
C GLN A 61 11.55 3.40 11.23
N PHE A 62 10.76 4.05 10.38
CA PHE A 62 10.09 5.28 10.79
C PHE A 62 8.91 5.02 11.73
N ILE A 63 8.05 4.04 11.43
CA ILE A 63 6.79 3.78 12.14
C ILE A 63 7.00 2.88 13.36
N LEU A 64 7.66 1.73 13.17
CA LEU A 64 7.84 0.72 14.22
C LEU A 64 9.12 0.90 15.04
N LYS A 65 10.08 1.68 14.54
CA LYS A 65 11.45 1.79 15.11
C LYS A 65 12.21 0.47 15.05
N GLU A 66 11.90 -0.35 14.05
CA GLU A 66 12.53 -1.64 13.78
C GLU A 66 13.00 -1.71 12.33
N ASP A 67 13.96 -2.58 12.02
CA ASP A 67 14.46 -2.76 10.65
C ASP A 67 13.46 -3.46 9.71
N SER A 68 12.41 -4.09 10.25
CA SER A 68 11.39 -4.80 9.49
C SER A 68 10.05 -4.81 10.23
N GLY A 69 8.98 -5.29 9.58
CA GLY A 69 7.65 -5.46 10.19
C GLY A 69 6.52 -4.86 9.37
N LEU A 70 6.81 -3.88 8.51
CA LEU A 70 5.88 -3.32 7.53
C LEU A 70 6.32 -3.64 6.10
N LYS A 71 5.36 -3.72 5.20
CA LYS A 71 5.60 -3.83 3.75
C LYS A 71 4.81 -2.78 3.00
N LEU A 72 5.46 -2.08 2.07
CA LEU A 72 4.78 -1.20 1.14
C LEU A 72 4.31 -2.03 -0.05
N VAL A 73 3.01 -1.91 -0.34
CA VAL A 73 2.35 -2.66 -1.42
C VAL A 73 1.51 -1.73 -2.27
N TYR A 74 1.30 -2.12 -3.53
CA TYR A 74 0.37 -1.46 -4.43
C TYR A 74 -0.56 -2.48 -5.07
N TYR A 75 -1.69 -1.99 -5.55
CA TYR A 75 -2.71 -2.79 -6.20
C TYR A 75 -2.60 -2.61 -7.72
N PRO A 76 -2.19 -3.64 -8.50
CA PRO A 76 -1.87 -3.49 -9.92
C PRO A 76 -3.08 -3.67 -10.86
N TYR A 77 -4.23 -4.17 -10.37
CA TYR A 77 -5.30 -4.67 -11.24
C TYR A 77 -6.27 -3.55 -11.69
N PRO A 78 -6.90 -3.68 -12.87
CA PRO A 78 -7.57 -2.58 -13.58
C PRO A 78 -8.89 -2.09 -12.96
N GLY A 79 -9.42 -2.75 -11.94
CA GLY A 79 -10.66 -2.33 -11.26
C GLY A 79 -10.55 -2.60 -9.77
N PRO A 80 -11.29 -1.88 -8.90
CA PRO A 80 -11.29 -2.14 -7.47
C PRO A 80 -11.99 -3.48 -7.17
N VAL A 81 -11.26 -4.59 -7.09
CA VAL A 81 -11.83 -5.92 -6.78
C VAL A 81 -11.72 -6.30 -5.31
N ARG A 82 -11.92 -5.34 -4.39
CA ARG A 82 -12.20 -5.78 -3.01
C ARG A 82 -13.63 -6.29 -2.99
N ALA A 83 -13.80 -7.59 -2.75
CA ALA A 83 -15.13 -8.13 -2.47
C ALA A 83 -15.73 -7.35 -1.28
N THR A 84 -17.04 -7.09 -1.32
CA THR A 84 -17.70 -6.52 -0.13
C THR A 84 -17.52 -7.47 1.05
N ASN A 85 -17.06 -6.95 2.20
CA ASN A 85 -16.94 -7.73 3.42
C ASN A 85 -18.31 -8.40 3.72
N PRO A 86 -18.38 -9.73 3.89
CA PRO A 86 -19.63 -10.44 4.12
C PRO A 86 -20.48 -9.84 5.26
N ARG A 87 -19.82 -9.32 6.31
CA ARG A 87 -20.49 -8.69 7.46
C ARG A 87 -21.17 -7.38 7.11
N LEU A 88 -20.76 -6.69 6.04
CA LEU A 88 -21.25 -5.37 5.66
C LEU A 88 -22.25 -5.41 4.52
N ARG A 89 -22.54 -6.57 3.93
CA ARG A 89 -23.46 -6.72 2.79
C ARG A 89 -24.89 -6.21 3.05
N HIS A 90 -25.29 -6.13 4.31
CA HIS A 90 -26.63 -5.67 4.72
C HIS A 90 -26.71 -4.15 4.95
N MET A 91 -25.58 -3.42 4.83
CA MET A 91 -25.57 -1.97 5.03
C MET A 91 -26.35 -1.25 3.92
N PRO A 92 -27.16 -0.22 4.25
CA PRO A 92 -28.13 0.38 3.34
C PRO A 92 -27.51 1.06 2.11
N TYR A 93 -26.21 1.34 2.13
CA TYR A 93 -25.50 2.03 1.05
C TYR A 93 -24.66 1.09 0.16
N ILE A 94 -24.58 -0.20 0.49
CA ILE A 94 -23.86 -1.18 -0.33
C ILE A 94 -24.80 -1.67 -1.44
N LYS A 95 -24.39 -1.47 -2.70
CA LYS A 95 -25.13 -1.91 -3.88
C LYS A 95 -24.54 -3.23 -4.41
N GLN A 96 -25.31 -3.92 -5.24
CA GLN A 96 -24.83 -5.13 -5.92
C GLN A 96 -23.61 -4.86 -6.81
N ALA A 97 -23.49 -3.64 -7.35
CA ALA A 97 -22.32 -3.21 -8.13
C ALA A 97 -21.05 -3.02 -7.27
N ASP A 98 -21.17 -2.97 -5.93
CA ASP A 98 -20.05 -2.89 -4.99
C ASP A 98 -19.59 -4.28 -4.49
N SER A 99 -20.26 -5.36 -4.93
CA SER A 99 -20.03 -6.74 -4.46
C SER A 99 -19.13 -7.56 -5.37
#